data_AF-A0A7W4UKY0-F1
#
_entry.id   AF-A0A7W4UKY0-F1
#
_cell.length_a   1.000
_cell.length_b   1.000
_cell.length_c   1.000
_cell.angle_alpha   90.00
_cell.angle_beta   90.00
_cell.angle_gamma   90.00
#
_symmetry.space_group_name_H-M   'P 1'
#
loop_
_entity.id
_entity.type
_entity.pdbx_description
1 polymer ?
#
loop_
_entity_poly.entity_id
_entity_poly.type
_entity_poly.pdbx_seq_one_letter_code
_entity_poly.pdbx_strand_id
1 'polypeptide(L)'
;MPATKRYSASTRILDKRAKQRFDKNMTVGIFDQIAHAPYAPAAPVVPSTLVLSSEGKAVAPAPIPAELKALGWDVRHLPEVGHPFWLHDADATFGAISDAI
;
A
#
# COMPACT_ATOMS: atom_id res chain seq x y z
N MET A 1 13.53 16.73 8.55
CA MET A 1 12.06 16.67 8.46
C MET A 1 11.51 16.63 9.88
N PRO A 2 10.73 17.62 10.33
CA PRO A 2 10.22 17.63 11.69
C PRO A 2 9.29 16.43 11.90
N ALA A 3 9.36 15.80 13.07
CA ALA A 3 8.53 14.66 13.42
C ALA A 3 7.05 15.07 13.33
N THR A 4 6.40 14.73 12.23
CA THR A 4 4.99 15.04 11.99
C THR A 4 4.15 14.47 13.13
N LYS A 5 3.17 15.23 13.62
CA LYS A 5 2.10 14.86 14.58
C LYS A 5 1.29 13.59 14.21
N ARG A 6 1.68 12.88 13.15
CA ARG A 6 0.93 11.85 12.42
C ARG A 6 0.96 10.46 13.05
N TYR A 7 1.85 10.20 14.01
CA TYR A 7 2.00 8.89 14.64
C TYR A 7 2.02 9.00 16.17
N SER A 8 1.31 8.09 16.84
CA SER A 8 1.36 7.91 18.29
C SER A 8 2.79 7.54 18.75
N ALA A 9 3.06 7.71 20.04
CA ALA A 9 4.37 7.33 20.60
C ALA A 9 4.66 5.83 20.45
N SER A 10 3.65 4.97 20.63
CA SER A 10 3.79 3.52 20.46
C SER A 10 4.09 3.15 19.01
N THR A 11 3.43 3.76 18.03
CA THR A 11 3.69 3.52 16.59
C THR A 11 5.12 3.91 16.21
N ARG A 12 5.66 5.01 16.75
CA ARG A 12 7.06 5.41 16.48
C ARG A 12 8.06 4.38 17.00
N ILE A 13 7.79 3.75 18.15
CA ILE A 13 8.65 2.70 18.71
C ILE A 13 8.60 1.43 17.85
N LEU A 14 7.42 1.09 17.30
CA LEU A 14 7.26 -0.02 16.38
C LEU A 14 8.01 0.22 15.06
N ASP A 15 7.84 1.39 14.45
CA ASP A 15 8.53 1.79 13.22
C ASP A 15 10.07 1.70 13.37
N LYS A 16 10.61 2.24 14.48
CA LYS A 16 12.04 2.15 14.77
C LYS A 16 12.52 0.69 14.86
N ARG A 17 11.75 -0.17 15.55
CA ARG A 17 12.06 -1.60 15.70
C ARG A 17 11.96 -2.36 14.37
N ALA A 18 11.03 -2.00 13.50
CA ALA A 18 10.89 -2.60 12.18
C ALA A 18 12.09 -2.25 11.28
N LYS A 19 12.47 -0.96 11.24
CA LYS A 19 13.62 -0.46 10.47
C LYS A 19 14.96 -1.10 10.87
N GLN A 20 15.12 -1.47 12.14
CA GLN A 20 16.33 -2.18 12.61
C GLN A 20 16.42 -3.63 12.12
N ARG A 21 15.28 -4.28 11.86
CA ARG A 21 15.21 -5.67 11.39
C ARG A 21 15.17 -5.78 9.87
N PHE A 22 14.92 -4.68 9.18
CA PHE A 22 14.80 -4.65 7.74
C PHE A 22 16.15 -4.91 7.07
N ASP A 23 16.24 -6.01 6.32
CA ASP A 23 17.41 -6.33 5.50
C ASP A 23 17.39 -5.50 4.21
N LYS A 24 18.25 -4.48 4.19
CA LYS A 24 18.38 -3.57 3.05
C LYS A 24 18.96 -4.24 1.80
N ASN A 25 19.69 -5.34 1.95
CA ASN A 25 20.30 -6.04 0.82
C ASN A 25 19.24 -6.81 0.02
N MET A 26 18.19 -7.30 0.68
CA MET A 26 17.03 -7.90 0.01
C MET A 26 16.33 -6.91 -0.92
N THR A 27 16.35 -5.62 -0.59
CA THR A 27 15.61 -4.60 -1.34
C THR A 27 16.21 -4.32 -2.71
N VAL A 28 17.55 -4.42 -2.84
CA VAL A 28 18.24 -4.14 -4.10
C VAL A 28 17.85 -5.16 -5.17
N GLY A 29 17.85 -6.45 -4.84
CA GLY A 29 17.48 -7.51 -5.80
C GLY A 29 16.02 -7.40 -6.26
N ILE A 30 15.11 -7.02 -5.36
CA ILE A 30 13.69 -6.80 -5.70
C ILE A 30 13.54 -5.60 -6.65
N PHE A 31 14.20 -4.47 -6.35
CA PHE A 31 14.12 -3.30 -7.22
C PHE A 31 14.76 -3.54 -8.59
N ASP A 32 15.88 -4.25 -8.64
CA ASP A 32 16.55 -4.65 -9.88
C ASP A 32 15.62 -5.53 -10.75
N GLN A 33 14.98 -6.52 -10.14
CA GLN A 33 14.01 -7.37 -10.83
C GLN A 33 12.80 -6.57 -11.34
N ILE A 34 12.23 -5.66 -10.54
CA ILE A 34 11.09 -4.83 -10.97
C ILE A 34 11.50 -3.88 -12.11
N ALA A 35 12.69 -3.30 -12.04
CA ALA A 35 13.19 -2.35 -13.02
C ALA A 35 13.48 -3.00 -14.38
N HIS A 36 13.96 -4.25 -14.38
CA HIS A 36 14.46 -4.92 -15.58
C HIS A 36 13.57 -6.07 -16.08
N ALA A 37 12.65 -6.57 -15.25
CA ALA A 37 11.72 -7.64 -15.59
C ALA A 37 10.36 -7.47 -14.87
N PRO A 38 9.61 -6.38 -15.17
CA PRO A 38 8.32 -6.16 -14.56
C PRO A 38 7.34 -7.28 -14.93
N TYR A 39 6.62 -7.81 -13.94
CA TYR A 39 5.56 -8.78 -14.19
C TYR A 39 4.42 -8.13 -14.98
N ALA A 40 3.96 -8.82 -16.01
CA ALA A 40 2.76 -8.40 -16.73
C ALA A 40 1.54 -8.47 -15.79
N PRO A 41 0.69 -7.42 -15.74
CA PRO A 41 -0.56 -7.48 -15.01
C PRO A 41 -1.44 -8.63 -15.50
N ALA A 42 -2.06 -9.36 -14.57
CA ALA A 42 -2.93 -10.49 -14.88
C ALA A 42 -4.29 -10.33 -14.19
N ALA A 43 -5.30 -11.05 -14.68
CA ALA A 43 -6.60 -11.13 -14.03
C ALA A 43 -6.50 -11.79 -12.64
N PRO A 44 -7.36 -11.43 -11.67
CA PRO A 44 -7.37 -12.07 -10.38
C PRO A 44 -7.86 -13.53 -10.51
N VAL A 45 -7.16 -14.47 -9.88
CA VAL A 45 -7.51 -15.90 -9.92
C VAL A 45 -8.63 -16.27 -8.94
N VAL A 46 -8.94 -15.38 -8.01
CA VAL A 46 -10.05 -15.45 -7.05
C VAL A 46 -10.65 -14.05 -6.89
N PRO A 47 -11.92 -13.91 -6.46
CA PRO A 47 -12.50 -12.59 -6.20
C PRO A 47 -11.58 -11.76 -5.30
N SER A 48 -11.11 -10.62 -5.83
CA SER A 48 -10.07 -9.80 -5.19
C SER A 48 -10.35 -8.32 -5.41
N THR A 49 -10.11 -7.53 -4.36
CA THR A 49 -10.23 -6.07 -4.37
C THR A 49 -8.88 -5.41 -4.16
N LEU A 50 -8.48 -4.52 -5.07
CA LEU A 50 -7.33 -3.64 -4.93
C LEU A 50 -7.75 -2.35 -4.24
N VAL A 51 -7.16 -2.12 -3.07
CA VAL A 51 -7.42 -0.94 -2.26
C VAL A 51 -6.29 0.07 -2.43
N LEU A 52 -6.64 1.26 -2.92
CA LEU A 52 -5.72 2.38 -3.14
C LEU A 52 -5.92 3.43 -2.05
N SER A 53 -4.88 3.68 -1.26
CA SER A 53 -4.87 4.72 -0.22
C SER A 53 -4.99 6.13 -0.82
N SER A 54 -5.10 7.14 0.05
CA SER A 54 -5.06 8.55 -0.32
C SER A 54 -3.81 8.96 -1.10
N GLU A 55 -2.65 8.39 -0.77
CA GLU A 55 -1.41 8.55 -1.55
C GLU A 55 -1.30 7.58 -2.74
N GLY A 56 -2.32 6.76 -3.02
CA GLY A 56 -2.33 5.74 -4.05
C GLY A 56 -2.04 6.29 -5.45
N LYS A 57 -2.39 7.56 -5.74
CA LYS A 57 -2.06 8.21 -7.03
C LYS A 57 -0.55 8.36 -7.28
N ALA A 58 0.27 8.39 -6.23
CA ALA A 58 1.72 8.48 -6.36
C ALA A 58 2.36 7.10 -6.63
N VAL A 59 1.68 6.02 -6.28
CA VAL A 59 2.20 4.65 -6.33
C VAL A 59 1.60 3.87 -7.51
N ALA A 60 0.31 4.05 -7.78
CA ALA A 60 -0.44 3.54 -8.92
C ALA A 60 -1.03 4.72 -9.71
N PRO A 61 -0.18 5.49 -10.42
CA PRO A 61 -0.66 6.59 -11.27
C PRO A 61 -1.53 6.06 -12.42
N ALA A 62 -2.31 6.96 -13.01
CA ALA A 62 -3.00 6.65 -14.27
C ALA A 62 -1.96 6.24 -15.35
N PRO A 63 -2.28 5.26 -16.22
CA PRO A 63 -3.57 4.59 -16.38
C PRO A 63 -3.77 3.31 -15.52
N ILE A 64 -2.80 2.93 -14.69
CA ILE A 64 -2.71 1.60 -14.05
C ILE A 64 -4.03 1.13 -13.37
N PRO A 65 -4.72 1.94 -12.54
CA PRO A 65 -5.96 1.48 -11.91
C PRO A 65 -7.06 1.10 -12.91
N ALA A 66 -7.14 1.81 -14.04
CA ALA A 66 -8.13 1.52 -15.08
C ALA A 66 -7.77 0.24 -15.84
N GLU A 67 -6.49 0.00 -16.10
CA GLU A 67 -6.00 -1.23 -16.74
C GLU A 67 -6.27 -2.45 -15.87
N LEU A 68 -6.02 -2.36 -14.56
CA LEU A 68 -6.32 -3.43 -13.62
C LEU A 68 -7.82 -3.69 -13.51
N LYS A 69 -8.65 -2.64 -13.50
CA LYS A 69 -10.11 -2.79 -13.55
C LYS A 69 -10.56 -3.51 -14.83
N ALA A 70 -9.96 -3.20 -15.98
CA ALA A 70 -10.25 -3.88 -17.25
C ALA A 70 -9.84 -5.37 -17.24
N LEU A 71 -8.85 -5.75 -16.44
CA LEU A 71 -8.44 -7.15 -16.22
C LEU A 71 -9.34 -7.91 -15.22
N GLY A 72 -10.39 -7.27 -14.69
CA GLY A 72 -11.36 -7.93 -13.80
C GLY A 72 -11.08 -7.76 -12.30
N TRP A 73 -10.15 -6.89 -11.92
CA TRP A 73 -9.98 -6.50 -10.51
C TRP A 73 -11.11 -5.56 -10.08
N ASP A 74 -11.63 -5.73 -8.86
CA ASP A 74 -12.32 -4.62 -8.18
C ASP A 74 -11.26 -3.63 -7.71
N VAL A 75 -11.43 -2.34 -8.00
CA VAL A 75 -10.46 -1.30 -7.65
C VAL A 75 -11.17 -0.20 -6.90
N ARG A 76 -10.79 -0.01 -5.64
CA ARG A 76 -11.40 0.96 -4.72
C ARG A 76 -10.36 1.96 -4.23
N HIS A 77 -10.77 3.22 -4.13
CA HIS A 77 -9.98 4.28 -3.53
C HIS A 77 -10.51 4.59 -2.14
N LEU A 78 -9.65 4.56 -1.14
CA LEU A 78 -9.95 4.88 0.26
C LEU A 78 -9.20 6.17 0.64
N PRO A 79 -9.75 7.35 0.34
CA PRO A 79 -9.09 8.63 0.57
C PRO A 79 -8.87 8.96 2.05
N GLU A 80 -9.55 8.27 2.96
CA GLU A 80 -9.37 8.37 4.41
C GLU A 80 -8.18 7.57 4.94
N VAL A 81 -7.67 6.61 4.16
CA VAL A 81 -6.55 5.74 4.57
C VAL A 81 -5.24 6.25 3.97
N GLY A 82 -4.22 6.44 4.80
CA GLY A 82 -2.85 6.75 4.34
C GLY A 82 -2.07 5.50 3.94
N HIS A 83 -0.95 5.63 3.23
CA HIS A 83 -0.02 4.52 2.92
C HIS A 83 0.36 3.68 4.15
N PRO A 84 0.57 4.27 5.33
CA PRO A 84 0.87 3.50 6.55
C PRO A 84 -0.36 2.81 7.16
N PHE A 85 -1.51 2.84 6.48
CA PHE A 85 -2.77 2.16 6.81
C PHE A 85 -3.09 2.27 8.32
N TRP A 86 -3.26 1.14 9.00
CA TRP A 86 -3.64 0.98 10.39
C TRP A 86 -2.67 1.60 11.39
N LEU A 87 -1.45 1.97 10.98
CA LEU A 87 -0.47 2.62 11.84
C LEU A 87 -0.86 4.07 12.17
N HIS A 88 -1.69 4.70 11.36
CA HIS A 88 -2.19 6.05 11.58
C HIS A 88 -3.51 6.08 12.35
N ASP A 89 -4.48 5.30 11.91
CA ASP A 89 -5.82 5.24 12.47
C ASP A 89 -6.39 3.84 12.22
N ALA A 90 -6.34 3.00 13.25
CA ALA A 90 -6.75 1.60 13.15
C ALA A 90 -8.27 1.48 12.95
N ASP A 91 -9.06 2.34 13.57
CA ASP A 91 -10.52 2.31 13.50
C ASP A 91 -11.00 2.76 12.12
N ALA A 92 -10.45 3.87 11.60
CA ALA A 92 -10.75 4.33 10.24
C ALA A 92 -10.31 3.31 9.18
N THR A 93 -9.12 2.71 9.36
CA THR A 93 -8.63 1.66 8.46
C THR A 93 -9.53 0.43 8.50
N PHE A 94 -9.94 -0.02 9.69
CA PHE A 94 -10.79 -1.19 9.85
C PHE A 94 -12.19 -0.95 9.27
N GLY A 95 -12.78 0.23 9.50
CA GLY A 95 -14.07 0.61 8.90
C GLY A 95 -14.02 0.60 7.38
N ALA A 96 -12.96 1.18 6.80
CA ALA A 96 -12.78 1.25 5.35
C ALA A 96 -12.49 -0.11 4.69
N ILE A 97 -11.80 -1.02 5.39
CA ILE A 97 -11.56 -2.40 4.92
C ILE A 97 -12.84 -3.25 5.05
N SER A 98 -13.59 -3.11 6.15
CA SER A 98 -14.79 -3.92 6.38
C SER A 98 -15.90 -3.67 5.35
N ASP A 99 -15.97 -2.48 4.77
CA ASP A 99 -16.88 -2.15 3.66
C ASP A 99 -16.43 -2.77 2.30
N ALA A 100 -15.16 -3.16 2.20
CA ALA A 100 -14.57 -3.72 0.98
C ALA A 100 -14.63 -5.26 0.90
N ILE A 101 -15.10 -5.93 1.96
CA ILE A 101 -15.27 -7.39 2.10
C ILE A 101 -16.76 -7.74 2.02
#